data_AF-A0A7G1KU30-F1
#
_entry.id   AF-A0A7G1KU30-F1
#
_cell.length_a   1.000
_cell.length_b   1.000
_cell.length_c   1.000
_cell.angle_alpha   90.00
_cell.angle_beta   90.00
_cell.angle_gamma   90.00
#
_symmetry.space_group_name_H-M   'P 1'
#
loop_
_entity.id
_entity.type
_entity.pdbx_description
1 polymer ?
#
loop_
_entity_poly.entity_id
_entity_poly.type
_entity_poly.pdbx_seq_one_letter_code
_entity_poly.pdbx_strand_id
1 'polypeptide(L)' 'MPEIDWDALRHSAFQVMRNAYAPYSRFPVGAAALTGGGRIVSGCNVENLSI' A
#
# COMPACT_ATOMS: atom_id res chain seq x y z
N MET A 1 22.89 -2.90 -3.02
CA MET A 1 21.44 -2.77 -2.79
C MET A 1 20.79 -2.68 -4.16
N PRO A 2 19.67 -3.37 -4.43
CA PRO A 2 18.97 -3.20 -5.69
C PRO A 2 18.62 -1.72 -5.87
N GLU A 3 18.76 -1.23 -7.10
CA GLU A 3 18.27 0.11 -7.45
C GLU A 3 16.77 0.17 -7.17
N ILE A 4 16.33 1.21 -6.45
CA ILE A 4 14.94 1.35 -6.05
C ILE A 4 14.19 2.02 -7.20
N ASP A 5 13.35 1.25 -7.89
CA ASP A 5 12.35 1.80 -8.82
C ASP A 5 11.20 2.44 -8.02
N TRP A 6 11.33 3.74 -7.80
CA TRP A 6 10.34 4.53 -7.05
C TRP A 6 9.00 4.66 -7.77
N ASP A 7 8.99 4.60 -9.11
CA ASP A 7 7.76 4.73 -9.88
C ASP A 7 6.95 3.44 -9.80
N ALA A 8 7.60 2.27 -9.91
CA ALA A 8 6.94 0.99 -9.67
C ALA A 8 6.35 0.89 -8.25
N LEU A 9 7.07 1.37 -7.23
CA LEU A 9 6.56 1.40 -5.86
C LEU A 9 5.35 2.32 -5.71
N ARG A 10 5.42 3.55 -6.22
CA ARG A 10 4.27 4.47 -6.20
C ARG A 10 3.07 3.90 -6.94
N HIS A 11 3.29 3.31 -8.11
CA HIS A 11 2.22 2.73 -8.91
C HIS A 11 1.53 1.59 -8.16
N SER A 12 2.30 0.68 -7.55
CA SER A 12 1.77 -0.41 -6.72
C SER A 12 0.97 0.11 -5.52
N ALA A 13 1.47 1.14 -4.83
CA ALA A 13 0.77 1.78 -3.73
C ALA A 13 -0.58 2.39 -4.17
N PHE A 14 -0.62 3.10 -5.31
CA PHE A 14 -1.87 3.65 -5.84
C PHE A 14 -2.87 2.58 -6.28
N GLN A 15 -2.40 1.45 -6.83
CA GLN A 15 -3.29 0.36 -7.23
C GLN A 15 -3.92 -0.31 -6.01
N VAL A 16 -3.15 -0.64 -4.97
CA VAL A 16 -3.68 -1.31 -3.77
C VAL A 16 -4.57 -0.39 -2.92
N MET A 17 -4.34 0.94 -2.95
CA MET A 17 -5.19 1.93 -2.27
C MET A 17 -6.68 1.79 -2.65
N ARG A 18 -6.99 1.34 -3.87
CA ARG A 18 -8.37 1.12 -4.35
C ARG A 18 -9.11 0.03 -3.57
N ASN A 19 -8.38 -0.84 -2.87
CA ASN A 19 -8.92 -1.91 -2.05
C ASN A 19 -9.07 -1.52 -0.57
N ALA A 20 -8.71 -0.28 -0.20
CA ALA A 20 -8.78 0.18 1.17
C ALA A 20 -10.21 0.08 1.72
N TYR A 21 -10.35 -0.53 2.90
CA TYR A 21 -11.59 -0.49 3.66
C TYR A 21 -11.48 0.65 4.68
N ALA A 22 -12.01 1.82 4.32
CA ALA A 22 -11.92 3.03 5.14
C ALA A 22 -13.26 3.77 5.28
N PRO A 23 -14.34 3.11 5.75
CA PRO A 23 -15.67 3.70 5.81
C PRO A 23 -15.80 4.81 6.87
N TYR A 24 -14.95 4.82 7.90
CA TYR A 24 -15.08 5.77 9.02
C TYR A 24 -14.35 7.07 8.72
N SER A 25 -13.08 7.00 8.31
CA SER A 25 -12.30 8.20 7.98
C SER A 25 -12.57 8.76 6.59
N ARG A 26 -13.03 7.91 5.65
CA ARG A 26 -13.08 8.20 4.21
C ARG A 26 -11.71 8.58 3.63
N PHE A 27 -10.64 8.07 4.23
CA PHE A 27 -9.27 8.36 3.84
C PHE A 27 -8.55 7.06 3.41
N PRO A 28 -8.65 6.69 2.12
CA PRO A 28 -8.00 5.49 1.61
C PRO A 28 -6.48 5.70 1.51
N VAL A 29 -5.71 4.71 1.97
CA VAL A 29 -4.24 4.71 1.96
C VAL A 29 -3.74 3.41 1.37
N GLY A 30 -2.78 3.52 0.44
CA GLY A 30 -2.02 2.39 -0.08
C GLY A 30 -0.52 2.58 0.17
N ALA A 31 0.19 1.48 0.38
CA ALA A 31 1.63 1.46 0.58
C ALA A 31 2.25 0.29 -0.21
N ALA A 32 3.50 0.47 -0.63
CA ALA A 32 4.30 -0.56 -1.26
C ALA A 32 5.75 -0.48 -0.79
N ALA A 33 6.42 -1.62 -0.69
CA ALA A 33 7.81 -1.72 -0.26
C ALA A 33 8.57 -2.79 -1.07
N LEU A 34 9.84 -2.51 -1.37
CA LEU A 34 10.76 -3.46 -1.97
C LEU A 34 11.43 -4.30 -0.86
N THR A 35 11.28 -5.62 -0.93
CA THR A 35 11.93 -6.55 -0.01
C THR A 35 13.39 -6.79 -0.40
N GLY A 36 14.20 -7.30 0.55
CA GLY A 36 15.59 -7.68 0.27
C GLY A 36 15.75 -8.76 -0.81
N GLY A 37 14.71 -9.55 -1.08
CA GLY A 37 14.66 -10.55 -2.16
C GLY A 37 14.19 -10.00 -3.52
N GLY A 38 14.03 -8.69 -3.67
CA GLY A 38 13.63 -8.04 -4.93
C GLY A 38 12.13 -8.07 -5.23
N ARG A 39 11.30 -8.64 -4.34
CA ARG A 39 9.84 -8.63 -4.49
C ARG A 39 9.25 -7.33 -3.95
N ILE A 40 8.29 -6.74 -4.66
CA ILE A 40 7.43 -5.68 -4.14
C ILE A 40 6.30 -6.32 -3.33
N VAL A 41 6.09 -5.84 -2.10
CA VAL A 41 4.91 -6.13 -1.28
C VAL A 41 4.07 -4.86 -1.17
N SER A 42 2.75 -4.99 -1.15
CA SER A 42 1.83 -3.85 -1.10
C SER A 42 0.65 -4.14 -0.18
N GLY A 43 0.09 -3.10 0.43
CA GLY A 43 -1.05 -3.20 1.33
C GLY A 43 -1.81 -1.88 1.41
N CYS A 44 -3.03 -1.95 1.95
CA CYS A 44 -3.87 -0.79 2.18
C CYS A 44 -4.43 -0.82 3.61
N ASN A 45 -4.93 0.32 4.10
CA ASN A 45 -5.58 0.36 5.40
C ASN A 45 -6.91 -0.39 5.39
N VAL A 46 -7.16 -1.09 6.49
CA VAL A 46 -8.43 -1.75 6.80
C VAL A 46 -8.84 -1.26 8.17
N GLU A 47 -9.87 -0.42 8.20
CA GLU A 47 -10.38 0.12 9.45
C GLU A 47 -11.28 -0.90 10.15
N ASN A 48 -11.34 -0.77 11.46
CA ASN A 48 -12.26 -1.53 12.29
C ASN A 48 -13.02 -0.57 13.20
N LEU A 49 -14.28 -0.88 13.47
CA LEU A 49 -14.99 -0.29 14.59
C LEU A 49 -14.87 -1.23 15.78
N SER A 50 -14.18 -0.79 16.82
CA SER A 50 -14.13 -1.50 18.10
C SER A 50 -14.99 -0.72 19.09
N ILE A 51 -16.06 -1.37 19.55
CA ILE A 51 -16.94 -0.90 20.63
C ILE A 51 -16.49 -1.48 21.96
#